data_AF-A0A8J7Q2M3-F1
#
_entry.id   AF-A0A8J7Q2M3-F1
#
_cell.length_a   1.000
_cell.length_b   1.000
_cell.length_c   1.000
_cell.angle_alpha   90.00
_cell.angle_beta   90.00
_cell.angle_gamma   90.00
#
_symmetry.space_group_name_H-M   'P 1'
#
loop_
_entity.id
_entity.type
_entity.pdbx_description
1 polymer ?
#
loop_
_entity_poly.entity_id
_entity_poly.type
_entity_poly.pdbx_seq_one_letter_code
_entity_poly.pdbx_strand_id
1 'polypeptide(L)' 'MDAAPPTATGVRGLIDEIYRAESRRVFASLVRAVRDFDLAEEALHEAFAAAIERWPADGVPDNPTAWLISTGRYKA' A
#
# COMPACT_ATOMS: atom_id res chain seq x y z
N MET A 1 1.73 -16.19 25.07
CA MET A 1 2.69 -16.08 23.95
C MET A 1 2.31 -14.82 23.21
N ASP A 2 2.75 -13.69 23.75
CA ASP A 2 2.40 -12.36 23.26
C ASP A 2 3.18 -12.13 21.97
N ALA A 3 2.49 -12.03 20.83
CA ALA A 3 3.16 -11.75 19.58
C ALA A 3 3.72 -10.33 19.70
N ALA A 4 5.04 -10.20 19.82
CA ALA A 4 5.71 -8.90 19.81
C ALA A 4 5.13 -8.08 18.65
N PRO A 5 4.80 -6.78 18.86
CA PRO A 5 4.26 -5.96 17.79
C PRO A 5 5.18 -6.08 16.58
N PRO A 6 4.64 -6.15 15.34
CA PRO A 6 5.47 -6.28 14.17
C PRO A 6 6.50 -5.15 14.24
N THR A 7 7.77 -5.52 14.40
CA THR A 7 8.81 -4.51 14.58
C THR A 7 8.81 -3.63 13.34
N ALA A 8 9.08 -2.34 13.48
CA ALA A 8 9.06 -1.41 12.34
C ALA A 8 9.93 -1.92 11.16
N THR A 9 10.98 -2.68 11.45
CA THR A 9 11.81 -3.40 10.47
C THR A 9 11.05 -4.50 9.72
N GLY A 10 10.24 -5.30 10.41
CA GLY A 10 9.41 -6.35 9.81
C GLY A 10 8.30 -5.78 8.92
N VAL A 11 7.65 -4.69 9.35
CA VAL A 11 6.62 -4.02 8.54
C VAL A 11 7.21 -3.46 7.25
N ARG A 12 8.39 -2.82 7.30
CA ARG A 12 9.08 -2.35 6.08
C ARG A 12 9.41 -3.49 5.12
N GLY A 13 9.92 -4.62 5.63
CA GLY A 13 10.18 -5.80 4.81
C GLY A 13 8.93 -6.36 4.12
N LEU A 14 7.80 -6.37 4.83
CA LEU A 14 6.51 -6.78 4.26
C LEU A 14 6.02 -5.80 3.19
N ILE A 15 6.15 -4.50 3.41
CA ILE A 15 5.79 -3.48 2.40
C ILE A 15 6.61 -3.70 1.12
N ASP A 16 7.91 -3.94 1.24
CA ASP A 16 8.78 -4.23 0.11
C ASP A 16 8.36 -5.50 -0.65
N GLU A 17 7.95 -6.55 0.06
CA GLU A 17 7.42 -7.77 -0.53
C GLU A 17 6.14 -7.51 -1.31
N ILE A 18 5.18 -6.80 -0.70
CA ILE A 18 3.92 -6.42 -1.33
C ILE A 18 4.17 -5.51 -2.54
N TYR A 19 5.11 -4.57 -2.46
CA TYR A 19 5.46 -3.72 -3.60
C TYR A 19 5.96 -4.54 -4.78
N ARG A 20 6.89 -5.49 -4.54
CA ARG A 20 7.40 -6.37 -5.60
C ARG A 20 6.34 -7.29 -6.19
N ALA A 21 5.42 -7.80 -5.36
CA ALA A 21 4.41 -8.77 -5.77
C ALA A 21 3.15 -8.13 -6.41
N GLU A 22 2.65 -7.04 -5.82
CA GLU A 22 1.28 -6.55 -6.07
C GLU A 22 1.23 -5.15 -6.71
N SER A 23 2.34 -4.41 -6.80
CA SER A 23 2.35 -3.02 -7.35
C SER A 23 1.69 -2.92 -8.73
N ARG A 24 1.98 -3.86 -9.63
CA ARG A 24 1.38 -3.90 -10.99
C ARG A 24 -0.13 -4.07 -10.95
N ARG A 25 -0.64 -4.87 -10.03
CA ARG A 25 -2.08 -5.13 -9.86
C ARG A 25 -2.80 -3.94 -9.24
N VAL A 26 -2.19 -3.31 -8.23
CA VAL A 26 -2.70 -2.08 -7.62
C VAL A 26 -2.73 -0.96 -8.66
N PHE A 27 -1.63 -0.74 -9.40
CA PHE A 27 -1.54 0.25 -10.46
C PHE A 27 -2.61 0.04 -11.54
N ALA A 28 -2.77 -1.18 -12.08
CA ALA A 28 -3.80 -1.47 -13.07
C ALA A 28 -5.23 -1.18 -12.55
N SER A 29 -5.46 -1.41 -11.25
CA SER A 29 -6.74 -1.11 -10.60
C SER A 29 -6.97 0.39 -10.45
N LEU A 30 -5.91 1.16 -10.19
CA LEU A 30 -5.93 2.62 -10.11
C LEU A 30 -6.13 3.25 -11.49
N VAL A 31 -5.38 2.83 -12.52
CA VAL A 31 -5.57 3.28 -13.92
C VAL A 31 -7.02 3.06 -14.36
N ARG A 32 -7.62 1.92 -14.03
CA ARG A 32 -9.03 1.65 -14.34
C ARG A 32 -9.99 2.61 -13.63
N ALA A 33 -9.66 3.04 -12.41
CA ALA A 33 -10.50 3.91 -11.60
C ALA A 33 -10.38 5.39 -12.02
N VAL A 34 -9.16 5.88 -12.21
CA VAL A 34 -8.88 7.31 -12.44
C VAL A 34 -8.77 7.68 -13.93
N ARG A 35 -8.61 6.68 -14.81
CA ARG A 35 -8.55 6.83 -16.28
C ARG A 35 -7.39 7.69 -16.80
N ASP A 36 -6.35 7.81 -15.98
CA ASP A 36 -5.13 8.55 -16.26
C ASP A 36 -3.94 7.74 -15.72
N PHE A 37 -2.88 7.60 -16.51
CA PHE A 37 -1.72 6.78 -16.15
C PHE A 37 -0.79 7.50 -15.18
N ASP A 38 -0.55 8.79 -15.40
CA ASP A 38 0.37 9.58 -14.59
C ASP A 38 -0.23 9.75 -13.19
N LEU A 39 -1.53 10.08 -13.12
CA LEU A 39 -2.26 10.20 -11.86
C LEU A 39 -2.34 8.84 -11.11
N ALA A 40 -2.46 7.73 -11.84
CA ALA A 40 -2.46 6.40 -11.22
C ALA A 40 -1.08 6.02 -10.63
N GLU A 41 0.01 6.48 -11.23
CA GLU A 41 1.37 6.23 -10.75
C GLU A 41 1.65 7.05 -9.50
N GLU A 42 1.26 8.32 -9.50
CA GLU A 42 1.30 9.18 -8.31
C GLU A 42 0.47 8.57 -7.16
N ALA A 43 -0.79 8.19 -7.44
CA ALA A 43 -1.66 7.56 -6.45
C ALA A 43 -1.11 6.23 -5.91
N LEU A 44 -0.43 5.43 -6.74
CA LEU A 44 0.24 4.21 -6.31
C LEU A 44 1.34 4.54 -5.29
N HIS A 45 2.22 5.48 -5.62
CA HIS A 45 3.33 5.89 -4.75
C HIS A 45 2.83 6.50 -3.44
N GLU A 46 1.81 7.35 -3.49
CA GLU A 46 1.18 7.91 -2.29
C GLU A 46 0.57 6.83 -1.39
N ALA A 47 -0.07 5.82 -1.96
CA ALA A 47 -0.64 4.73 -1.18
C ALA A 47 0.44 3.93 -0.45
N PHE A 48 1.57 3.64 -1.11
CA PHE A 48 2.70 2.96 -0.47
C PHE A 48 3.42 3.86 0.54
N ALA A 49 3.54 5.16 0.30
CA ALA A 49 4.05 6.12 1.28
C ALA A 49 3.18 6.13 2.54
N ALA A 50 1.85 6.18 2.38
CA ALA A 50 0.91 6.10 3.50
C ALA A 50 1.02 4.76 4.25
N ALA A 51 1.28 3.65 3.57
CA ALA A 51 1.53 2.36 4.23
C ALA A 51 2.80 2.39 5.11
N ILE A 52 3.89 2.98 4.59
CA ILE A 52 5.16 3.14 5.32
C ILE A 52 4.97 3.98 6.59
N GLU A 53 4.16 5.03 6.51
CA GLU A 53 3.89 5.92 7.63
C GLU A 53 2.94 5.28 8.67
N ARG A 54 1.89 4.60 8.20
CA ARG A 54 0.78 4.18 9.08
C ARG A 54 0.93 2.78 9.62
N TRP A 55 1.33 1.80 8.82
CA TRP A 55 1.30 0.39 9.22
C TRP A 55 2.21 0.06 10.42
N PRO A 56 3.36 0.73 10.64
CA PRO A 56 4.16 0.49 11.84
C PRO A 56 3.44 0.86 13.15
N ALA A 57 2.51 1.80 13.12
CA ALA A 57 1.76 2.26 14.29
C ALA A 57 0.36 1.64 14.38
N ASP A 58 -0.35 1.62 13.25
CA ASP A 58 -1.75 1.19 13.15
C ASP A 58 -1.88 -0.34 12.95
N GLY A 59 -0.77 -1.01 12.61
CA GLY A 59 -0.77 -2.39 12.15
C GLY A 59 -1.05 -2.52 10.64
N VAL A 60 -0.76 -3.71 10.12
CA VAL A 60 -1.00 -4.03 8.70
C VAL A 60 -2.46 -4.44 8.53
N PRO A 61 -3.21 -3.86 7.57
CA PRO A 61 -4.59 -4.28 7.30
C PRO A 61 -4.69 -5.75 6.89
N ASP A 62 -5.81 -6.41 7.22
CA ASP A 62 -6.07 -7.81 6.82
C ASP A 62 -5.99 -8.03 5.30
N ASN A 63 -6.31 -7.00 4.51
CA ASN A 63 -6.15 -6.98 3.06
C ASN A 63 -5.34 -5.76 2.60
N PRO A 64 -4.00 -5.86 2.57
CA PRO A 64 -3.12 -4.76 2.20
C PRO A 64 -3.38 -4.24 0.79
N THR A 65 -3.60 -5.13 -0.19
CA THR A 65 -3.84 -4.74 -1.59
C THR A 65 -5.12 -3.92 -1.75
N ALA A 66 -6.22 -4.35 -1.12
CA ALA A 66 -7.47 -3.60 -1.16
C ALA A 66 -7.33 -2.23 -0.47
N TRP A 67 -6.60 -2.19 0.65
CA TRP A 67 -6.31 -0.95 1.35
C TRP A 67 -5.51 0.02 0.47
N LEU A 68 -4.46 -0.46 -0.21
CA LEU A 68 -3.64 0.37 -1.11
C LEU A 68 -4.46 0.96 -2.27
N ILE A 69 -5.33 0.17 -2.90
CA ILE A 69 -6.21 0.66 -3.97
C ILE A 69 -7.16 1.72 -3.43
N SER A 70 -7.75 1.49 -2.25
CA SER A 70 -8.65 2.45 -1.64
C SER A 70 -7.93 3.75 -1.29
N THR A 71 -6.76 3.66 -0.65
CA THR A 71 -5.95 4.82 -0.26
C THR A 71 -5.53 5.61 -1.49
N GLY A 72 -5.03 4.96 -2.54
CA GLY A 72 -4.63 5.64 -3.78
C GLY A 72 -5.80 6.38 -4.45
N ARG A 73 -7.02 5.81 -4.45
CA ARG A 73 -8.21 6.47 -4.99
C ARG A 73 -8.61 7.76 -4.27
N TYR A 74 -8.31 7.91 -2.98
CA TYR A 74 -8.60 9.13 -2.22
C TYR A 74 -7.54 10.22 -2.42
N LYS A 75 -6.38 9.87 -2.99
CA LYS A 75 -5.26 10.77 -3.22
C LYS A 75 -5.15 11.28 -4.66
N ALA A 76 -5.83 10.60 -5.59
CA ALA A 76 -5.99 10.99 -6.99
C ALA A 76 -7.07 12.08 -7.19
#